data_AF-A0A955F0C8-F1
#
_entry.id   AF-A0A955F0C8-F1
#
_cell.length_a   1.000
_cell.length_b   1.000
_cell.length_c   1.000
_cell.angle_alpha   90.00
_cell.angle_beta   90.00
_cell.angle_gamma   90.00
#
_symmetry.space_group_name_H-M   'P 1'
#
loop_
_entity.id
_entity.type
_entity.pdbx_description
1 polymer ?
#
loop_
_entity_poly.entity_id
_entity_poly.type
_entity_poly.pdbx_seq_one_letter_code
_entity_poly.pdbx_strand_id
1 'polypeptide(L)'
;DVSSQTSATFRNCTIFRDASAAASPVIKVTGLFVNITLENSIVWGASVTPLFVGGTSSPFTQPTTYLTNQNSIVENGFFGFNFLTTDPLFNDPATGDFHLQLGSPAINASLPVPVGTLDLDGTPRPLFGGPDIGCYEVSDVRANPLLAGNVPAASGIGTANSLSVNGFTGGALRTVQVALGASITIFLQTPPSAIGGSPFALFLRAGMPSPSEQFSIGGFGSMVFWPCPAAPGFQPILLTLADSYGLPGCMPLLPAGLTPWSSGALPGFFAPITTTIQGVVQTANGQHAITNGIVVQVQ
;
A
#
# COMPACT_ATOMS: atom_id res chain seq x y z
N ASP A 1 32.02 8.13 -0.12
CA ASP A 1 32.79 8.22 -1.37
C ASP A 1 33.25 6.85 -1.82
N VAL A 2 32.99 6.50 -3.08
CA VAL A 2 33.44 5.25 -3.71
C VAL A 2 34.40 5.61 -4.86
N SER A 3 35.62 5.07 -4.86
CA SER A 3 36.72 5.45 -5.77
C SER A 3 37.07 4.35 -6.78
N SER A 4 37.61 4.68 -7.95
CA SER A 4 37.89 3.78 -9.11
C SER A 4 38.21 2.29 -8.83
N GLN A 5 37.69 1.40 -9.69
CA GLN A 5 37.84 -0.07 -9.64
C GLN A 5 37.24 -0.73 -8.38
N THR A 6 36.15 -0.19 -7.85
CA THR A 6 35.48 -0.73 -6.66
C THR A 6 34.04 -1.12 -6.95
N SER A 7 33.56 -2.15 -6.27
CA SER A 7 32.14 -2.44 -6.15
C SER A 7 31.65 -2.14 -4.73
N ALA A 8 30.45 -1.58 -4.62
CA ALA A 8 29.73 -1.42 -3.35
C ALA A 8 28.30 -1.92 -3.51
N THR A 9 27.87 -2.77 -2.58
CA THR A 9 26.53 -3.33 -2.53
C THR A 9 25.87 -2.91 -1.22
N PHE A 10 24.69 -2.31 -1.32
CA PHE A 10 23.86 -1.92 -0.19
C PHE A 10 22.58 -2.75 -0.21
N ARG A 11 22.32 -3.46 0.89
CA ARG A 11 21.15 -4.31 1.07
C ARG A 11 20.45 -3.91 2.35
N ASN A 12 19.17 -3.55 2.27
CA ASN A 12 18.39 -3.14 3.44
C ASN A 12 19.14 -2.09 4.28
N CYS A 13 19.76 -1.12 3.62
CA CYS A 13 20.45 0.00 4.25
C CYS A 13 19.57 1.25 4.22
N THR A 14 19.60 2.06 5.26
CA THR A 14 19.15 3.46 5.19
C THR A 14 20.37 4.35 5.11
N ILE A 15 20.52 5.05 3.98
CA ILE A 15 21.62 5.96 3.70
C ILE A 15 21.00 7.35 3.68
N PHE A 16 21.23 8.10 4.75
CA PHE A 16 20.60 9.39 4.96
C PHE A 16 21.63 10.50 5.00
N ARG A 17 21.24 11.68 4.52
CA ARG A 17 21.99 12.91 4.69
C ARG A 17 21.06 13.98 5.24
N ASP A 18 21.49 14.74 6.25
CA ASP A 18 20.73 15.91 6.66
C ASP A 18 20.81 17.00 5.57
N ALA A 19 19.65 17.50 5.15
CA ALA A 19 19.49 18.55 4.15
C ALA A 19 20.19 19.87 4.55
N SER A 20 20.53 20.05 5.83
CA SER A 20 21.36 21.17 6.31
C SER A 20 22.82 21.13 5.83
N ALA A 21 23.32 19.96 5.42
CA ALA A 21 24.68 19.76 4.95
C ALA A 21 24.80 20.01 3.44
N ALA A 22 25.34 21.19 3.06
CA ALA A 22 25.74 21.67 1.72
C ALA A 22 25.47 20.74 0.52
N ALA A 23 24.83 21.27 -0.55
CA ALA A 23 24.42 20.64 -1.82
C ALA A 23 25.38 19.58 -2.40
N SER A 24 25.42 18.42 -1.79
CA SER A 24 26.26 17.30 -2.14
C SER A 24 25.43 16.05 -1.97
N PRO A 25 25.71 15.03 -2.78
CA PRO A 25 24.86 13.86 -2.84
C PRO A 25 24.90 13.04 -1.55
N VAL A 26 23.88 12.21 -1.36
CA VAL A 26 23.88 11.18 -0.31
C VAL A 26 24.92 10.11 -0.67
N ILE A 27 24.94 9.68 -1.94
CA ILE A 27 25.98 8.80 -2.48
C ILE A 27 26.76 9.53 -3.57
N LYS A 28 28.07 9.70 -3.34
CA LYS A 28 29.01 10.24 -4.32
C LYS A 28 29.91 9.13 -4.87
N VAL A 29 29.83 8.93 -6.19
CA VAL A 29 30.71 8.03 -6.93
C VAL A 29 31.69 8.86 -7.75
N THR A 30 32.99 8.61 -7.56
CA THR A 30 34.08 9.30 -8.27
C THR A 30 35.06 8.30 -8.87
N GLY A 31 35.44 8.48 -10.12
CA GLY A 31 36.43 7.62 -10.80
C GLY A 31 35.81 6.74 -11.89
N LEU A 32 36.62 5.81 -12.42
CA LEU A 32 36.24 4.91 -13.52
C LEU A 32 36.00 3.48 -13.00
N PHE A 33 35.14 2.72 -13.67
CA PHE A 33 34.84 1.31 -13.35
C PHE A 33 34.34 1.09 -11.91
N VAL A 34 33.29 1.81 -11.52
CA VAL A 34 32.63 1.63 -10.20
C VAL A 34 31.30 0.91 -10.39
N ASN A 35 31.04 -0.12 -9.59
CA ASN A 35 29.75 -0.82 -9.57
C ASN A 35 29.01 -0.53 -8.27
N ILE A 36 27.84 0.11 -8.34
CA ILE A 36 26.96 0.32 -7.18
C ILE A 36 25.72 -0.54 -7.35
N THR A 37 25.44 -1.38 -6.37
CA THR A 37 24.22 -2.18 -6.32
C THR A 37 23.39 -1.75 -5.12
N LEU A 38 22.18 -1.27 -5.36
CA LEU A 38 21.20 -0.89 -4.35
C LEU A 38 20.06 -1.92 -4.37
N GLU A 39 19.88 -2.66 -3.28
CA GLU A 39 18.81 -3.64 -3.14
C GLU A 39 18.05 -3.37 -1.84
N ASN A 40 16.72 -3.21 -1.93
CA ASN A 40 15.85 -2.93 -0.78
C ASN A 40 16.37 -1.83 0.16
N SER A 41 17.07 -0.83 -0.36
CA SER A 41 17.72 0.21 0.44
C SER A 41 16.96 1.53 0.33
N ILE A 42 17.17 2.44 1.27
CA ILE A 42 16.63 3.80 1.25
C ILE A 42 17.79 4.79 1.12
N VAL A 43 17.72 5.69 0.15
CA VAL A 43 18.66 6.80 -0.05
C VAL A 43 17.87 8.10 0.03
N TRP A 44 18.07 8.89 1.08
CA TRP A 44 17.17 10.00 1.41
C TRP A 44 17.87 11.21 2.07
N GLY A 45 17.23 12.37 2.03
CA GLY A 45 17.67 13.61 2.66
C GLY A 45 18.61 14.48 1.81
N ALA A 46 18.69 14.20 0.49
CA ALA A 46 19.38 15.08 -0.44
C ALA A 46 18.50 16.25 -0.86
N SER A 47 18.96 17.47 -0.63
CA SER A 47 18.28 18.70 -1.06
C SER A 47 18.16 18.85 -2.59
N VAL A 48 18.93 18.11 -3.39
CA VAL A 48 18.88 18.22 -4.86
C VAL A 48 19.30 16.95 -5.61
N THR A 49 20.38 16.29 -5.18
CA THR A 49 20.96 15.14 -5.91
C THR A 49 21.20 13.96 -4.97
N PRO A 50 20.30 12.98 -4.81
CA PRO A 50 20.51 11.81 -3.93
C PRO A 50 21.76 11.01 -4.30
N LEU A 51 22.02 10.88 -5.60
CA LEU A 51 23.11 10.11 -6.17
C LEU A 51 23.82 10.97 -7.21
N PHE A 52 25.14 11.03 -7.09
CA PHE A 52 26.01 11.65 -8.09
C PHE A 52 27.00 10.62 -8.61
N VAL A 53 27.05 10.50 -9.94
CA VAL A 53 28.02 9.68 -10.65
C VAL A 53 28.88 10.59 -11.52
N GLY A 54 30.08 10.91 -11.05
CA GLY A 54 31.02 11.79 -11.73
C GLY A 54 32.02 11.03 -12.58
N GLY A 55 31.86 11.07 -13.90
CA GLY A 55 32.89 10.69 -14.86
C GLY A 55 33.71 11.92 -15.29
N THR A 56 35.03 11.78 -15.35
CA THR A 56 35.95 12.80 -15.85
C THR A 56 35.52 13.35 -17.22
N SER A 57 35.75 14.63 -17.45
CA SER A 57 35.48 15.41 -18.67
C SER A 57 36.29 14.99 -19.91
N SER A 58 36.58 13.70 -20.12
CA SER A 58 37.24 13.21 -21.32
C SER A 58 36.19 12.79 -22.36
N PRO A 59 36.17 13.39 -23.56
CA PRO A 59 35.22 13.05 -24.62
C PRO A 59 35.43 11.65 -25.24
N PHE A 60 36.38 10.84 -24.73
CA PHE A 60 36.76 9.55 -25.29
C PHE A 60 36.82 8.37 -24.29
N THR A 61 36.26 8.52 -23.09
CA THR A 61 36.16 7.39 -22.15
C THR A 61 34.78 7.43 -21.50
N GLN A 62 33.86 6.59 -21.97
CA GLN A 62 32.57 6.43 -21.32
C GLN A 62 32.81 6.15 -19.82
N PRO A 63 32.17 6.88 -18.89
CA PRO A 63 32.22 6.50 -17.49
C PRO A 63 31.46 5.18 -17.35
N THR A 64 32.19 4.08 -17.23
CA THR A 64 31.69 2.72 -17.01
C THR A 64 31.26 2.51 -15.56
N THR A 65 30.49 3.45 -15.00
CA THR A 65 29.87 3.25 -13.69
C THR A 65 28.56 2.51 -13.90
N TYR A 66 28.43 1.30 -13.34
CA TYR A 66 27.20 0.53 -13.39
C TYR A 66 26.45 0.71 -12.08
N LEU A 67 25.32 1.40 -12.13
CA LEU A 67 24.34 1.38 -11.06
C LEU A 67 23.36 0.24 -11.34
N THR A 68 23.04 -0.55 -10.33
CA THR A 68 21.97 -1.55 -10.39
C THR A 68 21.02 -1.27 -9.24
N ASN A 69 19.73 -1.17 -9.54
CA ASN A 69 18.70 -1.07 -8.51
C ASN A 69 17.80 -2.30 -8.52
N GLN A 70 17.54 -2.85 -7.34
CA GLN A 70 16.48 -3.82 -7.09
C GLN A 70 15.63 -3.31 -5.94
N ASN A 71 14.56 -2.58 -6.28
CA ASN A 71 13.51 -2.22 -5.33
C ASN A 71 13.98 -1.36 -4.14
N SER A 72 14.87 -0.42 -4.40
CA SER A 72 15.25 0.61 -3.43
C SER A 72 14.42 1.88 -3.58
N ILE A 73 14.25 2.60 -2.46
CA ILE A 73 13.66 3.94 -2.40
C ILE A 73 14.79 4.98 -2.49
N VAL A 74 14.70 5.88 -3.45
CA VAL A 74 15.69 6.95 -3.64
C VAL A 74 14.96 8.26 -3.86
N GLU A 75 15.19 9.23 -2.98
CA GLU A 75 14.59 10.57 -3.06
C GLU A 75 14.84 11.20 -4.43
N ASN A 76 13.82 11.66 -5.14
CA ASN A 76 13.93 12.22 -6.50
C ASN A 76 14.50 11.25 -7.58
N GLY A 77 14.86 10.01 -7.22
CA GLY A 77 15.37 9.00 -8.13
C GLY A 77 16.70 9.35 -8.80
N PHE A 78 17.02 8.65 -9.89
CA PHE A 78 18.16 8.94 -10.77
C PHE A 78 17.81 8.56 -12.21
N PHE A 79 18.10 9.45 -13.16
CA PHE A 79 17.65 9.30 -14.54
C PHE A 79 18.11 7.98 -15.17
N GLY A 80 17.18 7.27 -15.81
CA GLY A 80 17.45 5.99 -16.48
C GLY A 80 17.35 4.75 -15.58
N PHE A 81 16.93 4.90 -14.32
CA PHE A 81 16.78 3.80 -13.36
C PHE A 81 15.41 3.79 -12.70
N ASN A 82 14.89 2.59 -12.45
CA ASN A 82 13.58 2.39 -11.85
C ASN A 82 13.70 2.38 -10.32
N PHE A 83 13.60 3.54 -9.68
CA PHE A 83 13.55 3.68 -8.23
C PHE A 83 12.12 3.94 -7.75
N LEU A 84 11.83 3.51 -6.52
CA LEU A 84 10.69 4.07 -5.79
C LEU A 84 11.11 5.47 -5.31
N THR A 85 10.31 6.49 -5.60
CA THR A 85 10.62 7.89 -5.23
C THR A 85 9.69 8.44 -4.16
N THR A 86 8.78 7.60 -3.66
CA THR A 86 7.83 7.93 -2.60
C THR A 86 8.55 8.11 -1.27
N ASP A 87 8.08 9.07 -0.46
CA ASP A 87 8.57 9.31 0.89
C ASP A 87 8.54 8.02 1.73
N PRO A 88 9.67 7.59 2.34
CA PRO A 88 9.72 6.43 3.22
C PRO A 88 9.01 6.65 4.56
N LEU A 89 8.57 7.87 4.88
CA LEU A 89 7.84 8.23 6.10
C LEU A 89 8.60 7.83 7.38
N PHE A 90 9.79 8.40 7.58
CA PHE A 90 10.56 8.22 8.82
C PHE A 90 9.92 8.95 10.01
N ASN A 91 10.04 8.42 11.23
CA ASN A 91 9.56 9.06 12.45
C ASN A 91 10.17 10.45 12.69
N ASP A 92 11.50 10.52 12.82
CA ASP A 92 12.24 11.77 12.98
C ASP A 92 13.66 11.65 12.39
N PRO A 93 13.81 11.82 11.07
CA PRO A 93 15.11 11.69 10.43
C PRO A 93 16.09 12.81 10.83
N ALA A 94 15.60 13.95 11.36
CA ALA A 94 16.46 15.04 11.82
C ALA A 94 17.20 14.69 13.11
N THR A 95 16.60 13.85 13.96
CA THR A 95 17.24 13.30 15.17
C THR A 95 17.92 11.94 14.92
N GLY A 96 17.87 11.42 13.70
CA GLY A 96 18.41 10.11 13.34
C GLY A 96 17.48 8.93 13.65
N ASP A 97 16.20 9.18 13.93
CA ASP A 97 15.19 8.14 14.08
C ASP A 97 14.61 7.79 12.70
N PHE A 98 15.20 6.75 12.10
CA PHE A 98 14.80 6.23 10.79
C PHE A 98 13.81 5.06 10.87
N HIS A 99 13.13 4.87 12.00
CA HIS A 99 12.00 3.95 12.06
C HIS A 99 10.87 4.43 11.14
N LEU A 100 10.19 3.47 10.53
CA LEU A 100 9.12 3.73 9.57
C LEU A 100 7.80 3.99 10.30
N GLN A 101 7.10 5.04 9.87
CA GLN A 101 5.73 5.32 10.30
C GLN A 101 4.74 4.37 9.63
N LEU A 102 3.56 4.24 10.24
CA LEU A 102 2.43 3.51 9.65
C LEU A 102 2.07 4.08 8.27
N GLY A 103 1.89 3.20 7.30
CA GLY A 103 1.58 3.57 5.92
C GLY A 103 2.82 3.85 5.05
N SER A 104 4.03 3.71 5.59
CA SER A 104 5.25 3.78 4.79
C SER A 104 5.23 2.80 3.61
N PRO A 105 5.62 3.22 2.40
CA PRO A 105 5.74 2.34 1.24
C PRO A 105 6.90 1.34 1.37
N ALA A 106 7.77 1.50 2.38
CA ALA A 106 8.89 0.62 2.66
C ALA A 106 8.49 -0.64 3.45
N ILE A 107 7.33 -0.63 4.10
CA ILE A 107 6.85 -1.70 4.98
C ILE A 107 6.45 -2.94 4.17
N ASN A 108 6.99 -4.11 4.52
CA ASN A 108 6.83 -5.41 3.87
C ASN A 108 7.10 -5.40 2.36
N ALA A 109 7.94 -4.45 1.91
CA ALA A 109 8.11 -4.18 0.49
C ALA A 109 9.40 -4.76 -0.09
N SER A 110 10.27 -5.40 0.69
CA SER A 110 11.53 -5.96 0.18
C SER A 110 11.32 -7.07 -0.86
N LEU A 111 12.18 -7.07 -1.89
CA LEU A 111 12.35 -8.21 -2.77
C LEU A 111 13.18 -9.32 -2.10
N PRO A 112 13.04 -10.58 -2.53
CA PRO A 112 13.77 -11.72 -1.96
C PRO A 112 15.24 -11.71 -2.37
N VAL A 113 16.04 -10.91 -1.68
CA VAL A 113 17.51 -10.93 -1.74
C VAL A 113 18.08 -11.38 -0.39
N PRO A 114 19.24 -12.07 -0.37
CA PRO A 114 19.88 -12.47 0.88
C PRO A 114 20.28 -11.25 1.72
N VAL A 115 19.63 -11.11 2.88
CA VAL A 115 19.91 -10.12 3.93
C VAL A 115 20.07 -10.84 5.27
N GLY A 116 20.69 -10.18 6.26
CA GLY A 116 20.79 -10.71 7.62
C GLY A 116 19.42 -10.99 8.26
N THR A 117 19.42 -11.85 9.27
CA THR A 117 18.19 -12.29 9.96
C THR A 117 17.67 -11.29 10.98
N LEU A 118 18.44 -10.24 11.30
CA LEU A 118 18.09 -9.19 12.23
C LEU A 118 18.29 -7.83 11.55
N ASP A 119 17.49 -6.84 11.94
CA ASP A 119 17.68 -5.44 11.60
C ASP A 119 18.69 -4.75 12.54
N LEU A 120 18.82 -3.43 12.43
CA LEU A 120 19.79 -2.66 13.22
C LEU A 120 19.42 -2.57 14.72
N ASP A 121 18.15 -2.76 15.08
CA ASP A 121 17.65 -2.81 16.46
C ASP A 121 17.65 -4.24 17.04
N GLY A 122 18.05 -5.23 16.24
CA GLY A 122 18.00 -6.65 16.63
C GLY A 122 16.61 -7.28 16.46
N THR A 123 15.70 -6.61 15.75
CA THR A 123 14.39 -7.12 15.38
C THR A 123 14.54 -8.18 14.27
N PRO A 124 13.86 -9.35 14.38
CA PRO A 124 13.89 -10.37 13.33
C PRO A 124 13.43 -9.88 11.96
N ARG A 125 14.09 -10.34 10.89
CA ARG A 125 13.71 -10.12 9.49
C ARG A 125 13.24 -11.42 8.82
N PRO A 126 12.04 -11.43 8.22
CA PRO A 126 10.97 -10.45 8.39
C PRO A 126 10.36 -10.53 9.79
N LEU A 127 9.86 -9.41 10.33
CA LEU A 127 9.00 -9.46 11.52
C LEU A 127 7.55 -9.79 11.13
N PHE A 128 7.14 -9.32 9.95
CA PHE A 128 5.76 -9.34 9.47
C PHE A 128 5.65 -10.04 8.10
N GLY A 129 4.81 -9.55 7.18
CA GLY A 129 4.53 -10.20 5.89
C GLY A 129 5.67 -10.24 4.88
N GLY A 130 6.74 -9.49 5.12
CA GLY A 130 7.98 -9.52 4.37
C GLY A 130 8.98 -8.55 5.00
N PRO A 131 10.27 -8.58 4.62
CA PRO A 131 11.22 -7.64 5.20
C PRO A 131 10.92 -6.22 4.74
N ASP A 132 11.20 -5.25 5.59
CA ASP A 132 11.07 -3.83 5.27
C ASP A 132 12.28 -3.35 4.45
N ILE A 133 12.03 -2.47 3.49
CA ILE A 133 13.10 -1.74 2.79
C ILE A 133 13.78 -0.82 3.81
N GLY A 134 15.11 -0.77 3.81
CA GLY A 134 15.89 0.02 4.76
C GLY A 134 16.37 -0.77 5.99
N CYS A 135 17.04 -0.08 6.91
CA CYS A 135 17.81 -0.72 8.00
C CYS A 135 17.01 -1.16 9.24
N TYR A 136 15.76 -0.74 9.37
CA TYR A 136 14.87 -1.12 10.46
C TYR A 136 13.65 -1.90 9.94
N GLU A 137 13.20 -2.88 10.72
CA GLU A 137 11.87 -3.47 10.62
C GLU A 137 10.92 -2.70 11.53
N VAL A 138 9.71 -2.45 11.04
CA VAL A 138 8.66 -1.88 11.84
C VAL A 138 8.23 -2.92 12.88
N SER A 139 8.31 -2.56 14.16
CA SER A 139 7.93 -3.43 15.27
C SER A 139 6.50 -3.21 15.77
N ASP A 140 5.85 -2.14 15.32
CA ASP A 140 4.44 -1.86 15.60
C ASP A 140 3.55 -2.90 14.90
N VAL A 141 2.85 -3.72 15.69
CA VAL A 141 1.92 -4.75 15.20
C VAL A 141 0.82 -4.21 14.29
N ARG A 142 0.49 -2.91 14.37
CA ARG A 142 -0.46 -2.24 13.45
C ARG A 142 0.10 -2.07 12.04
N ALA A 143 1.42 -2.15 11.89
CA ALA A 143 2.12 -2.06 10.62
C ALA A 143 2.18 -3.40 9.87
N ASN A 144 1.80 -4.51 10.54
CA ASN A 144 1.72 -5.83 9.91
C ASN A 144 0.40 -6.01 9.14
N PRO A 145 0.40 -6.09 7.80
CA PRO A 145 -0.79 -6.41 7.02
C PRO A 145 -1.26 -7.87 7.23
N LEU A 146 -0.48 -8.72 7.91
CA LEU A 146 -0.82 -10.10 8.27
C LEU A 146 -1.32 -10.30 9.72
N LEU A 147 -1.07 -9.37 10.66
CA LEU A 147 -1.65 -9.38 12.02
C LEU A 147 -2.85 -8.43 12.14
N ALA A 148 -2.97 -7.46 11.24
CA ALA A 148 -4.22 -6.81 10.90
C ALA A 148 -5.07 -7.81 10.10
N GLY A 149 -5.67 -8.78 10.81
CA GLY A 149 -6.40 -9.95 10.31
C GLY A 149 -6.62 -9.99 8.79
N ASN A 150 -5.92 -10.90 8.10
CA ASN A 150 -6.07 -11.05 6.66
C ASN A 150 -7.55 -11.00 6.28
N VAL A 151 -7.85 -10.25 5.24
CA VAL A 151 -9.08 -10.41 4.51
C VAL A 151 -8.65 -11.12 3.24
N PRO A 152 -8.86 -12.44 3.09
CA PRO A 152 -8.51 -13.13 1.86
C PRO A 152 -9.18 -12.41 0.70
N ALA A 153 -8.46 -12.19 -0.41
CA ALA A 153 -9.14 -11.89 -1.65
C ALA A 153 -10.17 -13.00 -1.86
N ALA A 154 -11.43 -12.62 -2.03
CA ALA A 154 -12.53 -13.51 -2.35
C ALA A 154 -12.07 -14.47 -3.46
N SER A 155 -11.81 -15.73 -3.15
CA SER A 155 -11.61 -16.74 -4.20
C SER A 155 -12.95 -16.96 -4.87
N GLY A 156 -13.18 -16.17 -5.92
CA GLY A 156 -14.37 -16.17 -6.75
C GLY A 156 -13.97 -16.00 -8.20
N ILE A 157 -14.83 -16.47 -9.10
CA ILE A 157 -14.65 -16.34 -10.54
C ILE A 157 -14.67 -14.84 -10.88
N GLY A 158 -13.47 -14.23 -10.96
CA GLY A 158 -13.27 -12.81 -11.26
C GLY A 158 -13.30 -11.89 -10.04
N THR A 159 -12.20 -11.82 -9.28
CA THR A 159 -11.91 -10.64 -8.46
C THR A 159 -11.70 -9.45 -9.40
N ALA A 160 -12.72 -8.62 -9.55
CA ALA A 160 -12.56 -7.35 -10.22
C ALA A 160 -11.87 -6.38 -9.23
N ASN A 161 -10.77 -5.74 -9.65
CA ASN A 161 -10.17 -4.59 -8.97
C ASN A 161 -11.07 -3.34 -9.12
N SER A 162 -12.36 -3.52 -8.88
CA SER A 162 -13.41 -2.56 -9.20
C SER A 162 -13.75 -1.67 -8.01
N LEU A 163 -13.39 -2.02 -6.78
CA LEU A 163 -13.62 -1.14 -5.64
C LEU A 163 -12.41 -0.21 -5.44
N SER A 164 -12.68 1.09 -5.34
CA SER A 164 -11.69 2.10 -4.95
C SER A 164 -12.25 3.02 -3.87
N VAL A 165 -11.38 3.45 -2.97
CA VAL A 165 -11.70 4.43 -1.93
C VAL A 165 -10.69 5.58 -2.05
N ASN A 166 -11.15 6.81 -2.08
CA ASN A 166 -10.34 8.03 -2.28
C ASN A 166 -9.43 7.98 -3.53
N GLY A 167 -9.91 7.38 -4.62
CA GLY A 167 -9.18 7.30 -5.89
C GLY A 167 -8.10 6.22 -5.95
N PHE A 168 -7.88 5.47 -4.86
CA PHE A 168 -6.95 4.34 -4.85
C PHE A 168 -7.63 3.09 -5.44
N THR A 169 -7.14 2.61 -6.59
CA THR A 169 -7.68 1.42 -7.27
C THR A 169 -7.41 0.11 -6.50
N GLY A 170 -8.37 -0.81 -6.60
CA GLY A 170 -8.38 -2.08 -5.87
C GLY A 170 -7.24 -3.05 -6.22
N GLY A 171 -6.94 -3.93 -5.27
CA GLY A 171 -5.96 -5.03 -5.34
C GLY A 171 -6.04 -5.88 -4.06
N ALA A 172 -5.33 -7.01 -4.00
CA ALA A 172 -5.22 -7.79 -2.76
C ALA A 172 -4.58 -6.92 -1.66
N LEU A 173 -5.22 -6.86 -0.48
CA LEU A 173 -4.76 -6.14 0.72
C LEU A 173 -4.67 -4.61 0.54
N ARG A 174 -5.78 -3.91 0.82
CA ARG A 174 -5.82 -2.43 0.83
C ARG A 174 -6.46 -1.92 2.12
N THR A 175 -5.67 -1.18 2.89
CA THR A 175 -6.14 -0.32 3.99
C THR A 175 -6.00 1.13 3.56
N VAL A 176 -7.05 1.93 3.73
CA VAL A 176 -7.05 3.36 3.44
C VAL A 176 -7.19 4.12 4.76
N GLN A 177 -6.17 4.92 5.08
CA GLN A 177 -6.22 5.85 6.22
C GLN A 177 -6.92 7.13 5.80
N VAL A 178 -7.78 7.63 6.68
CA VAL A 178 -8.57 8.85 6.47
C VAL A 178 -8.52 9.66 7.74
N ALA A 179 -8.19 10.95 7.63
CA ALA A 179 -8.19 11.83 8.79
C ALA A 179 -9.63 12.04 9.32
N LEU A 180 -9.77 12.22 10.63
CA LEU A 180 -11.04 12.56 11.26
C LEU A 180 -11.66 13.80 10.60
N GLY A 181 -12.91 13.65 10.13
CA GLY A 181 -13.64 14.72 9.46
C GLY A 181 -13.34 14.87 7.96
N ALA A 182 -12.40 14.10 7.40
CA ALA A 182 -12.17 14.09 5.96
C ALA A 182 -13.26 13.29 5.23
N SER A 183 -13.61 13.75 4.02
CA SER A 183 -14.56 13.06 3.16
C SER A 183 -13.99 11.74 2.64
N ILE A 184 -14.83 10.71 2.63
CA ILE A 184 -14.51 9.43 1.98
C ILE A 184 -15.29 9.33 0.68
N THR A 185 -14.57 9.11 -0.42
CA THR A 185 -15.17 8.83 -1.73
C THR A 185 -15.04 7.36 -2.05
N ILE A 186 -16.15 6.68 -2.35
CA ILE A 186 -16.16 5.27 -2.73
C ILE A 186 -16.61 5.18 -4.20
N PHE A 187 -15.80 4.52 -5.03
CA PHE A 187 -16.20 4.17 -6.39
C PHE A 187 -16.19 2.67 -6.58
N LEU A 188 -17.22 2.22 -7.27
CA LEU A 188 -17.31 0.87 -7.79
C LEU A 188 -17.28 0.94 -9.32
N GLN A 189 -16.22 0.43 -9.92
CA GLN A 189 -16.08 0.33 -11.35
C GLN A 189 -16.95 -0.81 -11.89
N THR A 190 -17.65 -0.57 -12.99
CA THR A 190 -18.33 -1.63 -13.71
C THR A 190 -17.29 -2.60 -14.28
N PRO A 191 -17.51 -3.93 -14.20
CA PRO A 191 -16.61 -4.90 -14.80
C PRO A 191 -16.38 -4.58 -16.28
N PRO A 192 -15.17 -4.76 -16.83
CA PRO A 192 -14.86 -4.44 -18.22
C PRO A 192 -15.78 -5.11 -19.26
N SER A 193 -16.43 -6.20 -18.88
CA SER A 193 -17.39 -6.90 -19.74
C SER A 193 -18.75 -6.23 -19.81
N ALA A 194 -19.15 -5.37 -18.85
CA ALA A 194 -20.48 -4.77 -18.76
C ALA A 194 -20.68 -3.61 -19.75
N ILE A 195 -21.82 -3.60 -20.46
CA ILE A 195 -22.25 -2.49 -21.31
C ILE A 195 -23.17 -1.59 -20.49
N GLY A 196 -22.62 -0.51 -19.90
CA GLY A 196 -23.36 0.46 -19.09
C GLY A 196 -23.27 0.22 -17.57
N GLY A 197 -24.16 0.85 -16.80
CA GLY A 197 -24.20 0.72 -15.34
C GLY A 197 -24.69 -0.66 -14.91
N SER A 198 -23.79 -1.49 -14.40
CA SER A 198 -24.15 -2.79 -13.81
C SER A 198 -24.86 -2.65 -12.48
N PRO A 199 -25.88 -3.50 -12.19
CA PRO A 199 -26.40 -3.62 -10.85
C PRO A 199 -25.30 -3.98 -9.84
N PHE A 200 -25.37 -3.39 -8.65
CA PHE A 200 -24.40 -3.63 -7.59
C PHE A 200 -25.01 -3.54 -6.19
N ALA A 201 -24.29 -4.08 -5.21
CA ALA A 201 -24.49 -3.82 -3.80
C ALA A 201 -23.12 -3.59 -3.12
N LEU A 202 -23.07 -2.65 -2.20
CA LEU A 202 -21.93 -2.36 -1.33
C LEU A 202 -22.34 -2.58 0.11
N PHE A 203 -21.49 -3.30 0.82
CA PHE A 203 -21.71 -3.68 2.20
C PHE A 203 -20.59 -3.13 3.07
N LEU A 204 -20.94 -2.78 4.30
CA LEU A 204 -20.02 -2.34 5.33
C LEU A 204 -20.11 -3.25 6.53
N ARG A 205 -18.95 -3.59 7.09
CA ARG A 205 -18.80 -4.18 8.41
C ARG A 205 -18.01 -3.24 9.31
N ALA A 206 -18.45 -3.05 10.55
CA ALA A 206 -17.62 -2.43 11.57
C ALA A 206 -16.47 -3.39 11.95
N GLY A 207 -15.26 -2.86 12.03
CA GLY A 207 -14.04 -3.60 12.30
C GLY A 207 -13.43 -4.28 11.09
N MET A 208 -12.30 -4.93 11.33
CA MET A 208 -11.52 -5.69 10.37
C MET A 208 -11.89 -7.18 10.43
N PRO A 209 -12.18 -7.86 9.31
CA PRO A 209 -12.40 -9.30 9.32
C PRO A 209 -11.10 -10.08 9.57
N SER A 210 -11.24 -11.33 9.98
CA SER A 210 -10.12 -12.26 10.19
C SER A 210 -9.79 -13.06 8.92
N PRO A 211 -8.58 -13.64 8.80
CA PRO A 211 -8.17 -14.48 7.66
C PRO A 211 -9.10 -15.64 7.35
N SER A 212 -9.73 -16.14 8.40
CA SER A 212 -10.64 -17.29 8.36
C SER A 212 -12.07 -16.91 8.02
N GLU A 213 -12.45 -15.63 8.06
CA GLU A 213 -13.78 -15.18 7.67
C GLU A 213 -13.89 -15.19 6.15
N GLN A 214 -14.37 -16.31 5.60
CA GLN A 214 -14.75 -16.46 4.19
C GLN A 214 -16.15 -17.07 4.10
N PHE A 215 -17.04 -16.38 3.40
CA PHE A 215 -18.44 -16.75 3.24
C PHE A 215 -18.74 -16.92 1.76
N SER A 216 -18.83 -18.17 1.33
CA SER A 216 -19.20 -18.51 -0.05
C SER A 216 -20.62 -18.05 -0.35
N ILE A 217 -20.76 -17.23 -1.39
CA ILE A 217 -22.03 -16.80 -1.93
C ILE A 217 -22.23 -17.57 -3.21
N GLY A 218 -23.18 -18.51 -3.18
CA GLY A 218 -23.33 -19.60 -4.15
C GLY A 218 -23.04 -19.22 -5.60
N GLY A 219 -21.93 -19.73 -6.15
CA GLY A 219 -21.56 -19.55 -7.56
C GLY A 219 -20.91 -18.21 -7.92
N PHE A 220 -20.80 -17.25 -6.98
CA PHE A 220 -20.30 -15.89 -7.26
C PHE A 220 -18.90 -15.62 -6.69
N GLY A 221 -18.51 -16.36 -5.65
CA GLY A 221 -17.25 -16.18 -4.93
C GLY A 221 -17.47 -16.11 -3.42
N SER A 222 -16.46 -15.71 -2.67
CA SER A 222 -16.54 -15.66 -1.20
C SER A 222 -16.41 -14.23 -0.67
N MET A 223 -17.35 -13.73 0.11
CA MET A 223 -17.17 -12.48 0.84
C MET A 223 -16.41 -12.71 2.14
N VAL A 224 -15.81 -11.65 2.66
CA VAL A 224 -14.96 -11.73 3.86
C VAL A 224 -15.69 -11.37 5.15
N PHE A 225 -16.98 -11.13 5.00
CA PHE A 225 -17.96 -11.06 6.07
C PHE A 225 -19.30 -11.45 5.47
N TRP A 226 -20.25 -11.81 6.33
CA TRP A 226 -21.60 -12.14 5.92
C TRP A 226 -22.28 -10.87 5.37
N PRO A 227 -22.68 -10.78 4.08
CA PRO A 227 -23.45 -9.62 3.63
C PRO A 227 -24.87 -9.65 4.23
N CYS A 228 -25.36 -8.48 4.66
CA CYS A 228 -26.80 -8.33 4.90
C CYS A 228 -27.57 -8.41 3.56
N PRO A 229 -28.80 -8.95 3.47
CA PRO A 229 -29.65 -9.53 4.53
C PRO A 229 -29.36 -10.99 4.85
N ALA A 230 -28.43 -11.61 4.15
CA ALA A 230 -28.30 -13.05 4.24
C ALA A 230 -27.60 -13.47 5.56
N ALA A 231 -26.98 -12.53 6.29
CA ALA A 231 -26.49 -12.73 7.65
C ALA A 231 -27.58 -13.30 8.59
N PRO A 232 -27.25 -14.26 9.47
CA PRO A 232 -28.21 -14.83 10.40
C PRO A 232 -28.63 -13.78 11.45
N GLY A 233 -29.92 -13.40 11.41
CA GLY A 233 -30.50 -12.40 12.30
C GLY A 233 -30.04 -10.98 12.00
N PHE A 234 -30.58 -10.00 12.73
CA PHE A 234 -30.16 -8.61 12.60
C PHE A 234 -28.80 -8.40 13.30
N GLN A 235 -27.80 -7.95 12.54
CA GLN A 235 -26.45 -7.64 13.05
C GLN A 235 -26.20 -6.13 12.90
N PRO A 236 -26.11 -5.36 14.00
CA PRO A 236 -25.97 -3.90 13.93
C PRO A 236 -24.62 -3.43 13.35
N ILE A 237 -23.64 -4.34 13.28
CA ILE A 237 -22.32 -4.07 12.69
C ILE A 237 -22.26 -4.32 11.18
N LEU A 238 -23.32 -4.89 10.58
CA LEU A 238 -23.39 -5.22 9.15
C LEU A 238 -24.45 -4.34 8.48
N LEU A 239 -24.02 -3.51 7.54
CA LEU A 239 -24.86 -2.49 6.90
C LEU A 239 -24.78 -2.61 5.38
N THR A 240 -25.89 -2.33 4.70
CA THR A 240 -25.87 -2.05 3.25
C THR A 240 -25.58 -0.55 3.06
N LEU A 241 -24.48 -0.23 2.40
CA LEU A 241 -24.10 1.16 2.10
C LEU A 241 -24.90 1.72 0.93
N ALA A 242 -25.02 0.92 -0.13
CA ALA A 242 -25.75 1.28 -1.33
C ALA A 242 -26.04 0.00 -2.12
N ASP A 243 -27.23 -0.10 -2.69
CA ASP A 243 -27.56 -1.17 -3.61
C ASP A 243 -28.52 -0.68 -4.69
N SER A 244 -28.39 -1.27 -5.88
CA SER A 244 -29.33 -1.09 -6.97
C SER A 244 -30.16 -2.36 -7.22
N TYR A 245 -29.99 -3.38 -6.38
CA TYR A 245 -30.75 -4.62 -6.45
C TYR A 245 -32.13 -4.49 -5.76
N GLY A 246 -32.33 -3.45 -4.95
CA GLY A 246 -33.55 -3.26 -4.17
C GLY A 246 -33.69 -4.31 -3.06
N LEU A 247 -32.57 -4.76 -2.49
CA LEU A 247 -32.57 -5.83 -1.49
C LEU A 247 -33.25 -5.34 -0.19
N PRO A 248 -34.35 -5.97 0.27
CA PRO A 248 -34.93 -5.64 1.56
C PRO A 248 -33.99 -6.13 2.68
N GLY A 249 -33.57 -5.25 3.58
CA GLY A 249 -32.60 -5.58 4.63
C GLY A 249 -31.96 -4.36 5.28
N CYS A 250 -30.97 -4.58 6.14
CA CYS A 250 -30.31 -3.61 7.03
C CYS A 250 -29.97 -2.26 6.35
N MET A 251 -30.86 -1.27 6.54
CA MET A 251 -30.72 0.13 6.15
C MET A 251 -30.65 1.03 7.41
N PRO A 252 -30.03 2.24 7.39
CA PRO A 252 -29.33 2.94 6.30
C PRO A 252 -27.88 3.40 6.69
N LEU A 253 -27.13 4.13 5.85
CA LEU A 253 -27.27 5.57 5.64
C LEU A 253 -27.32 5.97 4.15
N LEU A 254 -28.42 6.60 3.74
CA LEU A 254 -28.69 7.12 2.39
C LEU A 254 -29.37 8.52 2.52
N PRO A 255 -29.27 9.41 1.52
CA PRO A 255 -29.91 9.20 0.20
C PRO A 255 -28.96 9.19 -1.00
N ALA A 256 -29.33 8.33 -1.97
CA ALA A 256 -28.65 8.09 -3.24
C ALA A 256 -29.16 9.03 -4.34
N GLY A 257 -28.23 9.41 -5.23
CA GLY A 257 -28.54 9.98 -6.54
C GLY A 257 -27.28 10.38 -7.30
N LEU A 258 -26.60 9.39 -7.89
CA LEU A 258 -25.39 9.46 -8.74
C LEU A 258 -24.03 9.45 -8.00
N THR A 259 -23.12 8.59 -8.46
CA THR A 259 -21.72 8.52 -8.01
C THR A 259 -20.93 9.74 -8.52
N PRO A 260 -19.85 10.17 -7.83
CA PRO A 260 -19.34 9.67 -6.54
C PRO A 260 -20.15 10.07 -5.31
N TRP A 261 -20.14 9.21 -4.28
CA TRP A 261 -20.69 9.51 -2.95
C TRP A 261 -19.62 10.09 -2.05
N SER A 262 -19.99 11.04 -1.19
CA SER A 262 -19.18 11.48 -0.05
C SER A 262 -20.02 11.38 1.23
N SER A 263 -19.48 10.77 2.28
CA SER A 263 -20.07 10.81 3.62
C SER A 263 -19.07 11.42 4.61
N GLY A 264 -19.55 12.34 5.44
CA GLY A 264 -18.88 12.72 6.69
C GLY A 264 -19.11 11.65 7.76
N ALA A 265 -18.39 11.73 8.88
CA ALA A 265 -18.48 10.77 9.98
C ALA A 265 -19.96 10.46 10.36
N LEU A 266 -20.32 9.17 10.30
CA LEU A 266 -21.68 8.71 10.59
C LEU A 266 -22.02 8.99 12.06
N PRO A 267 -23.25 9.43 12.42
CA PRO A 267 -23.63 9.62 13.81
C PRO A 267 -23.45 8.32 14.62
N GLY A 268 -22.70 8.40 15.73
CA GLY A 268 -22.50 7.27 16.66
C GLY A 268 -21.19 6.50 16.52
N PHE A 269 -20.36 6.81 15.53
CA PHE A 269 -19.00 6.28 15.43
C PHE A 269 -17.99 7.33 15.92
N PHE A 270 -17.23 7.02 16.98
CA PHE A 270 -16.15 7.87 17.50
C PHE A 270 -14.79 7.34 17.04
N ALA A 271 -13.89 8.22 16.60
CA ALA A 271 -12.54 7.82 16.22
C ALA A 271 -11.75 7.27 17.43
N PRO A 272 -10.88 6.27 17.22
CA PRO A 272 -10.55 5.65 15.92
C PRO A 272 -11.63 4.68 15.44
N ILE A 273 -11.98 4.75 14.15
CA ILE A 273 -12.98 3.86 13.52
C ILE A 273 -12.26 2.98 12.51
N THR A 274 -12.47 1.67 12.57
CA THR A 274 -12.08 0.74 11.51
C THR A 274 -13.34 0.14 10.90
N THR A 275 -13.47 0.17 9.57
CA THR A 275 -14.55 -0.50 8.84
C THR A 275 -13.99 -1.25 7.64
N THR A 276 -14.73 -2.23 7.16
CA THR A 276 -14.40 -2.98 5.94
C THR A 276 -15.54 -2.88 4.96
N ILE A 277 -15.21 -2.54 3.71
CA ILE A 277 -16.16 -2.34 2.61
C ILE A 277 -15.90 -3.41 1.55
N GLN A 278 -16.96 -4.07 1.10
CA GLN A 278 -16.89 -5.02 0.00
C GLN A 278 -18.20 -4.98 -0.79
N GLY A 279 -18.14 -5.27 -2.09
CA GLY A 279 -19.28 -5.23 -2.97
C GLY A 279 -19.51 -6.48 -3.79
N VAL A 280 -20.67 -6.49 -4.43
CA VAL A 280 -21.09 -7.42 -5.47
C VAL A 280 -21.50 -6.59 -6.69
N VAL A 281 -21.05 -6.99 -7.87
CA VAL A 281 -21.43 -6.31 -9.12
C VAL A 281 -21.82 -7.33 -10.19
N GLN A 282 -22.86 -7.03 -10.97
CA GLN A 282 -23.25 -7.87 -12.09
C GLN A 282 -22.34 -7.62 -13.30
N THR A 283 -21.90 -8.69 -13.95
CA THR A 283 -21.18 -8.67 -15.23
C THR A 283 -22.17 -8.59 -16.40
N ALA A 284 -21.70 -8.31 -17.63
CA ALA A 284 -22.56 -8.31 -18.82
C ALA A 284 -23.31 -9.63 -19.05
N ASN A 285 -22.73 -10.76 -18.63
CA ASN A 285 -23.30 -12.08 -18.86
C ASN A 285 -24.35 -12.47 -17.80
N GLY A 286 -24.80 -11.50 -16.99
CA GLY A 286 -25.75 -11.72 -15.89
C GLY A 286 -25.15 -12.42 -14.67
N GLN A 287 -23.88 -12.84 -14.72
CA GLN A 287 -23.15 -13.42 -13.58
C GLN A 287 -22.78 -12.32 -12.58
N HIS A 288 -22.64 -12.68 -11.30
CA HIS A 288 -22.17 -11.76 -10.26
C HIS A 288 -20.68 -11.97 -9.97
N ALA A 289 -19.98 -10.88 -9.73
CA ALA A 289 -18.59 -10.86 -9.30
C ALA A 289 -18.46 -10.17 -7.93
N ILE A 290 -17.59 -10.71 -7.09
CA ILE A 290 -17.26 -10.13 -5.78
C ILE A 290 -16.08 -9.16 -5.95
N THR A 291 -16.17 -7.96 -5.37
CA THR A 291 -15.07 -7.00 -5.39
C THR A 291 -13.98 -7.40 -4.41
N ASN A 292 -12.79 -6.81 -4.55
CA ASN A 292 -11.84 -6.75 -3.44
C ASN A 292 -12.49 -6.08 -2.21
N GLY A 293 -12.14 -6.54 -1.00
CA GLY A 293 -12.45 -5.85 0.24
C GLY A 293 -11.43 -4.73 0.49
N ILE A 294 -11.89 -3.58 1.00
CA ILE A 294 -11.03 -2.47 1.41
C ILE A 294 -11.33 -2.14 2.87
N VAL A 295 -10.27 -2.08 3.68
CA VAL A 295 -10.36 -1.59 5.06
C VAL A 295 -10.21 -0.07 5.04
N VAL A 296 -11.08 0.63 5.75
CA VAL A 296 -10.99 2.08 5.95
C VAL A 296 -10.78 2.36 7.43
N GLN A 297 -9.73 3.12 7.75
CA GLN A 297 -9.40 3.52 9.10
C GLN A 297 -9.49 5.04 9.22
N VAL A 298 -10.40 5.51 10.06
CA VAL A 298 -10.56 6.93 10.38
C VAL A 298 -9.81 7.20 11.69
N GLN A 299 -8.82 8.08 11.63
CA GLN A 299 -7.95 8.46 12.76
C GLN A 299 -8.03 9.97 13.01
#